data_AF-Q04HA4-F1
#
_entry.id   AF-Q04HA4-F1
#
_cell.length_a   1.000
_cell.length_b   1.000
_cell.length_c   1.000
_cell.angle_alpha   90.00
_cell.angle_beta   90.00
_cell.angle_gamma   90.00
#
_symmetry.space_group_name_H-M   'P 1'
#
loop_
_entity.id
_entity.type
_entity.pdbx_description
1 polymer ?
#
loop_
_entity_poly.entity_id
_entity_poly.type
_entity_poly.pdbx_seq_one_letter_code
_entity_poly.pdbx_strand_id
1 'polypeptide(L)'
;MNNNKHWKIIDVILAALIGVIFGVLYFGFGLSWNAFVSLFTPLASFLSGHSLASSLSASLIAAQVTTAATTGLFMMAGPIAALILKKPGSAFLSNLIASVVEMVIGSAWGVLDIIWGIVQGAGIEAGFALTLYKKPRLGLWLSIVTGSIVSFVYHYFEKSYYKFDFAYVMILFLIWFLSILIFAGLMDLIIFKVLKKAKLVK
;
A
#
# COMPACT_ATOMS: atom_id res chain seq x y z
N MET A 1 -2.46 -34.90 -2.15
CA MET A 1 -2.30 -33.50 -1.71
C MET A 1 -1.06 -32.92 -2.38
N ASN A 2 -1.19 -32.01 -3.35
CA ASN A 2 -0.02 -31.47 -4.06
C ASN A 2 0.78 -30.53 -3.13
N ASN A 3 2.05 -30.84 -2.90
CA ASN A 3 3.03 -30.07 -2.12
C ASN A 3 3.45 -28.74 -2.81
N ASN A 4 2.49 -27.91 -3.20
CA ASN A 4 2.75 -26.63 -3.90
C ASN A 4 3.16 -25.47 -2.96
N LYS A 5 3.60 -25.77 -1.73
CA LYS A 5 4.04 -24.75 -0.76
C LYS A 5 5.49 -24.30 -0.96
N HIS A 6 6.31 -25.08 -1.68
CA HIS A 6 7.71 -24.75 -1.89
C HIS A 6 7.86 -23.70 -3.00
N TRP A 7 8.69 -22.69 -2.76
CA TRP A 7 9.09 -21.71 -3.76
C TRP A 7 9.87 -22.40 -4.87
N LYS A 8 9.52 -22.13 -6.13
CA LYS A 8 10.33 -22.47 -7.28
C LYS A 8 11.07 -21.21 -7.73
N ILE A 9 12.15 -21.40 -8.47
CA ILE A 9 12.93 -20.29 -9.03
C ILE A 9 12.03 -19.33 -9.83
N ILE A 10 11.12 -19.86 -10.65
CA ILE A 10 10.19 -19.04 -11.44
C ILE A 10 9.26 -18.19 -10.57
N ASP A 11 8.88 -18.66 -9.38
CA ASP A 11 8.03 -17.89 -8.48
C ASP A 11 8.80 -16.71 -7.88
N VAL A 12 10.06 -16.94 -7.49
CA VAL A 12 10.95 -15.89 -6.98
C VAL A 12 11.20 -14.83 -8.06
N ILE A 13 11.50 -15.27 -9.28
CA ILE A 13 11.70 -14.38 -10.43
C ILE A 13 10.43 -13.57 -10.68
N LEU A 14 9.25 -14.20 -10.65
CA LEU A 14 7.99 -13.49 -10.88
C LEU A 14 7.67 -12.49 -9.75
N ALA A 15 7.92 -12.85 -8.49
CA ALA A 15 7.80 -11.93 -7.35
C ALA A 15 8.72 -10.71 -7.52
N ALA A 16 9.97 -10.94 -7.94
CA ALA A 16 10.95 -9.90 -8.17
C ALA A 16 10.57 -9.01 -9.36
N LEU A 17 10.10 -9.58 -10.48
CA LEU A 17 9.63 -8.82 -11.63
C LEU A 17 8.44 -7.92 -11.29
N ILE A 18 7.46 -8.44 -10.53
CA ILE A 18 6.35 -7.62 -10.03
C ILE A 18 6.90 -6.47 -9.17
N GLY A 19 7.79 -6.78 -8.23
CA GLY A 19 8.41 -5.77 -7.38
C GLY A 19 9.12 -4.69 -8.18
N VAL A 20 9.94 -5.05 -9.18
CA VAL A 20 10.64 -4.09 -10.03
C VAL A 20 9.68 -3.21 -10.83
N ILE A 21 8.66 -3.80 -11.46
CA ILE A 21 7.67 -3.04 -12.23
C ILE A 21 6.95 -2.03 -11.33
N PHE A 22 6.48 -2.47 -10.17
CA PHE A 22 5.80 -1.58 -9.23
C PHE A 22 6.74 -0.58 -8.57
N GLY A 23 8.00 -0.91 -8.32
CA GLY A 23 8.98 0.04 -7.78
C GLY A 23 9.24 1.21 -8.73
N VAL A 24 9.29 0.95 -10.04
CA VAL A 24 9.34 2.02 -11.06
C VAL A 24 8.05 2.84 -11.05
N LEU A 25 6.89 2.21 -10.89
CA LEU A 25 5.60 2.92 -10.79
C LEU A 25 5.52 3.77 -9.52
N TYR A 26 5.98 3.27 -8.38
CA TYR A 26 6.00 3.98 -7.11
C TYR A 26 6.85 5.23 -7.22
N PHE A 27 8.07 5.08 -7.74
CA PHE A 27 8.92 6.23 -8.06
C PHE A 27 8.21 7.24 -8.98
N GLY A 28 7.57 6.78 -10.06
CA GLY A 28 6.83 7.65 -10.98
C GLY A 28 5.66 8.40 -10.32
N PHE A 29 4.92 7.74 -9.42
CA PHE A 29 3.89 8.40 -8.62
C PHE A 29 4.49 9.36 -7.60
N GLY A 30 5.66 9.04 -7.03
CA GLY A 30 6.43 9.90 -6.17
C GLY A 30 6.79 11.24 -6.82
N LEU A 31 7.20 11.23 -8.10
CA LEU A 31 7.47 12.45 -8.86
C LEU A 31 6.22 13.35 -8.99
N SER A 32 5.04 12.75 -9.02
CA SER A 32 3.76 13.45 -9.16
C SER A 32 3.17 13.89 -7.81
N TRP A 33 3.95 13.86 -6.72
CA TRP A 33 3.47 14.18 -5.38
C TRP A 33 2.76 15.53 -5.28
N ASN A 34 3.33 16.59 -5.88
CA ASN A 34 2.72 17.91 -5.87
C ASN A 34 1.37 17.95 -6.60
N ALA A 35 1.19 17.12 -7.64
CA ALA A 35 -0.09 16.98 -8.31
C ALA A 35 -1.12 16.29 -7.41
N PHE A 36 -0.72 15.27 -6.64
CA PHE A 36 -1.61 14.66 -5.65
C PHE A 36 -1.98 15.64 -4.52
N VAL A 37 -1.04 16.45 -4.03
CA VAL A 37 -1.33 17.51 -3.06
C VAL A 37 -2.38 18.49 -3.61
N SER A 38 -2.22 18.92 -4.86
CA SER A 38 -3.19 19.78 -5.54
C SER A 38 -4.57 19.12 -5.64
N LEU A 39 -4.63 17.85 -6.04
CA LEU A 39 -5.87 17.08 -6.17
C LEU A 39 -6.64 16.98 -4.85
N PHE A 40 -5.94 16.83 -3.73
CA PHE A 40 -6.54 16.73 -2.39
C PHE A 40 -6.63 18.05 -1.64
N THR A 41 -6.24 19.18 -2.26
CA THR A 41 -6.30 20.51 -1.64
C THR A 41 -7.71 20.90 -1.20
N PRO A 42 -8.80 20.68 -1.97
CA PRO A 42 -10.15 21.03 -1.51
C PRO A 42 -10.53 20.32 -0.21
N LEU A 43 -10.17 19.04 -0.08
CA LEU A 43 -10.42 18.26 1.14
C LEU A 43 -9.53 18.74 2.30
N ALA A 44 -8.26 19.04 2.04
CA ALA A 44 -7.34 19.56 3.03
C ALA A 44 -7.78 20.94 3.57
N SER A 45 -8.23 21.84 2.68
CA SER A 45 -8.75 23.16 3.04
C SER A 45 -10.05 23.10 3.83
N PHE A 46 -10.93 22.14 3.51
CA PHE A 46 -12.12 21.89 4.32
C PHE A 46 -11.75 21.48 5.75
N LEU A 47 -10.78 20.57 5.90
CA LEU A 47 -10.34 20.10 7.21
C LEU A 47 -9.59 21.19 8.00
N SER A 48 -8.80 22.04 7.34
CA SER A 48 -8.04 23.12 8.01
C SER A 48 -8.93 24.23 8.58
N GLY A 49 -10.10 24.48 7.97
CA GLY A 49 -11.10 25.41 8.50
C GLY A 49 -11.93 24.84 9.64
N HIS A 50 -11.76 23.57 9.99
CA HIS A 50 -12.56 22.88 11.00
C HIS A 50 -11.84 22.84 12.36
N SER A 51 -12.61 22.87 13.46
CA SER A 51 -12.05 22.94 14.82
C SER A 51 -11.10 21.78 15.15
N LEU A 52 -11.35 20.60 14.55
CA LEU A 52 -10.57 19.38 14.73
C LEU A 52 -9.10 19.49 14.27
N ALA A 53 -8.79 20.39 13.33
CA ALA A 53 -7.43 20.58 12.81
C ALA A 53 -6.89 22.01 12.99
N SER A 54 -7.54 22.81 13.84
CA SER A 54 -7.21 24.21 14.10
C SER A 54 -5.80 24.45 14.67
N SER A 55 -5.18 23.40 15.25
CA SER A 55 -3.82 23.43 15.78
C SER A 55 -2.73 23.06 14.76
N LEU A 56 -3.11 22.69 13.53
CA LEU A 56 -2.19 22.26 12.46
C LEU A 56 -2.13 23.30 11.34
N SER A 57 -0.98 23.41 10.68
CA SER A 57 -0.87 24.24 9.46
C SER A 57 -1.59 23.58 8.28
N ALA A 58 -2.15 24.39 7.38
CA ALA A 58 -2.81 23.89 6.17
C ALA A 58 -1.90 23.01 5.30
N SER A 59 -0.59 23.33 5.26
CA SER A 59 0.41 22.53 4.54
C SER A 59 0.60 21.13 5.14
N LEU A 60 0.59 21.02 6.48
CA LEU A 60 0.70 19.73 7.16
C LEU A 60 -0.55 18.88 6.92
N ILE A 61 -1.73 19.49 7.01
CA ILE A 61 -2.99 18.80 6.74
C ILE A 61 -3.03 18.29 5.30
N ALA A 62 -2.62 19.11 4.33
CA ALA A 62 -2.54 18.71 2.93
C ALA A 62 -1.61 17.50 2.74
N ALA A 63 -0.40 17.54 3.31
CA ALA A 63 0.52 16.41 3.23
C ALA A 63 -0.03 15.13 3.86
N GLN A 64 -0.69 15.21 5.02
CA GLN A 64 -1.25 14.05 5.72
C GLN A 64 -2.45 13.44 4.97
N VAL A 65 -3.36 14.29 4.47
CA VAL A 65 -4.50 13.86 3.66
C VAL A 65 -4.02 13.22 2.36
N THR A 66 -3.06 13.83 1.68
CA THR A 66 -2.48 13.26 0.46
C THR A 66 -1.82 11.91 0.73
N THR A 67 -1.03 11.79 1.80
CA THR A 67 -0.40 10.51 2.19
C THR A 67 -1.44 9.44 2.47
N ALA A 68 -2.48 9.77 3.23
CA ALA A 68 -3.58 8.84 3.48
C ALA A 68 -4.29 8.44 2.19
N ALA A 69 -4.54 9.39 1.29
CA ALA A 69 -5.28 9.15 0.06
C ALA A 69 -4.48 8.40 -1.02
N THR A 70 -3.15 8.47 -1.00
CA THR A 70 -2.27 7.81 -1.98
C THR A 70 -1.61 6.54 -1.48
N THR A 71 -1.64 6.25 -0.18
CA THR A 71 -0.95 5.09 0.40
C THR A 71 -1.24 3.77 -0.32
N GLY A 72 -2.48 3.53 -0.74
CA GLY A 72 -2.86 2.31 -1.43
C GLY A 72 -2.11 2.10 -2.74
N LEU A 73 -1.70 3.17 -3.42
CA LEU A 73 -0.88 3.10 -4.65
C LEU A 73 0.46 2.43 -4.37
N PHE A 74 1.11 2.82 -3.28
CA PHE A 74 2.43 2.34 -2.85
C PHE A 74 2.37 0.96 -2.17
N MET A 75 1.21 0.30 -2.19
CA MET A 75 0.99 -1.02 -1.60
C MET A 75 0.58 -2.09 -2.62
N MET A 76 0.32 -1.72 -3.88
CA MET A 76 -0.21 -2.63 -4.91
C MET A 76 0.70 -3.82 -5.27
N ALA A 77 2.02 -3.73 -5.07
CA ALA A 77 2.96 -4.79 -5.44
C ALA A 77 2.73 -6.08 -4.63
N GLY A 78 2.34 -5.94 -3.36
CA GLY A 78 2.12 -7.08 -2.47
C GLY A 78 0.88 -7.91 -2.85
N PRO A 79 -0.33 -7.33 -2.87
CA PRO A 79 -1.54 -8.09 -3.10
C PRO A 79 -1.59 -8.71 -4.49
N ILE A 80 -1.13 -8.02 -5.53
CA ILE A 80 -1.06 -8.59 -6.88
C ILE A 80 -0.12 -9.82 -6.94
N ALA A 81 1.04 -9.76 -6.26
CA ALA A 81 1.97 -10.89 -6.19
C ALA A 81 1.33 -12.07 -5.45
N ALA A 82 0.66 -11.83 -4.32
CA ALA A 82 -0.01 -12.90 -3.57
C ALA A 82 -1.22 -13.50 -4.31
N LEU A 83 -1.96 -12.71 -5.08
CA LEU A 83 -3.04 -13.22 -5.94
C LEU A 83 -2.52 -14.15 -7.05
N ILE A 84 -1.36 -13.84 -7.62
CA ILE A 84 -0.74 -14.63 -8.70
C ILE A 84 -0.02 -15.87 -8.15
N LEU A 85 0.89 -15.68 -7.21
CA LEU A 85 1.77 -16.73 -6.69
C LEU A 85 1.08 -17.64 -5.69
N LYS A 86 0.20 -17.09 -4.83
CA LYS A 86 -0.54 -17.83 -3.80
C LYS A 86 0.40 -18.57 -2.83
N LYS A 87 1.53 -17.93 -2.46
CA LYS A 87 2.56 -18.50 -1.57
C LYS A 87 2.85 -17.62 -0.36
N PRO A 88 3.15 -18.21 0.81
CA PRO A 88 3.65 -17.46 1.94
C PRO A 88 4.92 -16.69 1.58
N GLY A 89 4.97 -15.44 1.99
CA GLY A 89 6.01 -14.45 1.74
C GLY A 89 5.81 -13.65 0.44
N SER A 90 4.87 -14.03 -0.43
CA SER A 90 4.77 -13.41 -1.76
C SER A 90 4.33 -11.95 -1.73
N ALA A 91 3.42 -11.55 -0.83
CA ALA A 91 3.02 -10.16 -0.74
C ALA A 91 4.15 -9.31 -0.13
N PHE A 92 4.73 -9.79 0.97
CA PHE A 92 5.82 -9.10 1.65
C PHE A 92 7.02 -8.89 0.72
N LEU A 93 7.48 -9.96 0.05
CA LEU A 93 8.68 -9.93 -0.78
C LEU A 93 8.53 -8.97 -1.96
N SER A 94 7.42 -9.03 -2.69
CA SER A 94 7.20 -8.15 -3.84
C SER A 94 7.07 -6.68 -3.44
N ASN A 95 6.41 -6.38 -2.32
CA ASN A 95 6.30 -5.01 -1.81
C ASN A 95 7.66 -4.47 -1.34
N LEU A 96 8.44 -5.30 -0.65
CA LEU A 96 9.79 -4.95 -0.23
C LEU A 96 10.68 -4.64 -1.44
N ILE A 97 10.68 -5.51 -2.45
CA ILE A 97 11.46 -5.28 -3.69
C ILE A 97 11.01 -3.98 -4.37
N ALA A 98 9.70 -3.70 -4.43
CA ALA A 98 9.20 -2.46 -5.00
C ALA A 98 9.74 -1.23 -4.27
N SER A 99 9.70 -1.22 -2.93
CA SER A 99 10.24 -0.11 -2.14
C SER A 99 11.76 0.06 -2.25
N VAL A 100 12.51 -1.05 -2.37
CA VAL A 100 13.96 -1.01 -2.60
C VAL A 100 14.26 -0.42 -3.97
N VAL A 101 13.51 -0.81 -5.00
CA VAL A 101 13.68 -0.29 -6.36
C VAL A 101 13.34 1.19 -6.43
N GLU A 102 12.24 1.61 -5.82
CA GLU A 102 11.85 3.02 -5.70
C GLU A 102 12.97 3.86 -5.06
N MET A 103 13.51 3.40 -3.92
CA MET A 103 14.63 4.06 -3.25
C MET A 103 15.87 4.13 -4.17
N VAL A 104 16.24 3.01 -4.80
CA VAL A 104 17.46 2.92 -5.64
C VAL A 104 17.38 3.84 -6.86
N ILE A 105 16.21 4.04 -7.44
CA ILE A 105 16.02 4.97 -8.55
C ILE A 105 16.26 6.43 -8.11
N GLY A 106 16.10 6.72 -6.82
CA GLY A 106 16.38 8.04 -6.23
C GLY A 106 15.11 8.78 -5.78
N SER A 107 14.21 8.08 -5.09
CA SER A 107 13.02 8.68 -4.50
C SER A 107 13.36 9.82 -3.52
N ALA A 108 12.42 10.74 -3.32
CA ALA A 108 12.58 11.85 -2.38
C ALA A 108 12.60 11.41 -0.90
N TRP A 109 12.12 10.21 -0.61
CA TRP A 109 12.01 9.67 0.76
C TRP A 109 13.17 8.73 1.13
N GLY A 110 13.94 8.27 0.14
CA GLY A 110 15.16 7.49 0.36
C GLY A 110 14.90 6.22 1.18
N VAL A 111 15.68 6.01 2.24
CA VAL A 111 15.60 4.80 3.08
C VAL A 111 14.24 4.62 3.75
N LEU A 112 13.45 5.69 3.92
CA LEU A 112 12.11 5.59 4.48
C LEU A 112 11.19 4.71 3.63
N ASP A 113 11.38 4.65 2.32
CA ASP A 113 10.57 3.80 1.44
C ASP A 113 10.72 2.33 1.82
N ILE A 114 11.94 1.89 2.13
CA ILE A 114 12.17 0.51 2.58
C ILE A 114 11.44 0.25 3.89
N ILE A 115 11.51 1.19 4.85
CA ILE A 115 10.86 1.02 6.15
C ILE A 115 9.34 0.93 5.98
N TRP A 116 8.75 1.83 5.20
CA TRP A 116 7.34 1.79 4.86
C TRP A 116 6.97 0.52 4.10
N GLY A 117 7.80 0.11 3.13
CA GLY A 117 7.62 -1.10 2.33
C GLY A 117 7.62 -2.38 3.16
N ILE A 118 8.47 -2.47 4.19
CA ILE A 118 8.48 -3.56 5.17
C ILE A 118 7.17 -3.59 5.95
N VAL A 119 6.78 -2.46 6.54
CA VAL A 119 5.58 -2.38 7.39
C VAL A 119 4.31 -2.66 6.59
N GLN A 120 4.17 -2.01 5.44
CA GLN A 120 3.06 -2.19 4.51
C GLN A 120 3.01 -3.63 3.99
N GLY A 121 4.16 -4.15 3.54
CA GLY A 121 4.28 -5.52 3.06
C GLY A 121 3.87 -6.53 4.12
N ALA A 122 4.28 -6.32 5.38
CA ALA A 122 3.93 -7.20 6.50
C ALA A 122 2.43 -7.15 6.81
N GLY A 123 1.85 -5.94 6.78
CA GLY A 123 0.41 -5.75 6.94
C GLY A 123 -0.40 -6.49 5.87
N ILE A 124 -0.02 -6.37 4.60
CA ILE A 124 -0.70 -7.04 3.49
C ILE A 124 -0.54 -8.57 3.58
N GLU A 125 0.68 -9.03 3.83
CA GLU A 125 1.02 -10.44 3.96
C GLU A 125 0.21 -11.12 5.07
N ALA A 126 -0.02 -10.44 6.20
CA ALA A 126 -0.84 -10.95 7.29
C ALA A 126 -2.26 -11.32 6.82
N GLY A 127 -2.90 -10.50 5.99
CA GLY A 127 -4.24 -10.78 5.45
C GLY A 127 -4.31 -12.04 4.59
N PHE A 128 -3.30 -12.27 3.75
CA PHE A 128 -3.21 -13.50 2.97
C PHE A 128 -2.86 -14.72 3.83
N ALA A 129 -1.97 -14.54 4.82
CA ALA A 129 -1.58 -15.56 5.78
C ALA A 129 -2.77 -16.07 6.62
N LEU A 130 -3.71 -15.19 7.00
CA LEU A 130 -4.95 -15.57 7.70
C LEU A 130 -5.80 -16.58 6.90
N THR A 131 -5.71 -16.56 5.56
CA THR A 131 -6.38 -17.55 4.70
C THR A 131 -5.50 -18.73 4.33
N LEU A 132 -4.28 -18.78 4.85
CA LEU A 132 -3.23 -19.73 4.48
C LEU A 132 -3.02 -19.81 2.96
N TYR A 133 -3.25 -18.70 2.25
CA TYR A 133 -3.22 -18.63 0.77
C TYR A 133 -4.22 -19.55 0.06
N LYS A 134 -5.15 -20.19 0.78
CA LYS A 134 -6.14 -21.13 0.21
C LYS A 134 -7.26 -20.40 -0.52
N LYS A 135 -7.61 -19.20 -0.08
CA LYS A 135 -8.72 -18.38 -0.64
C LYS A 135 -8.17 -17.00 -1.03
N PRO A 136 -7.50 -16.85 -2.19
CA PRO A 136 -6.77 -15.63 -2.55
C PRO A 136 -7.64 -14.37 -2.58
N ARG A 137 -8.92 -14.47 -2.99
CA ARG A 137 -9.84 -13.33 -2.95
C ARG A 137 -10.18 -12.90 -1.53
N LEU A 138 -10.38 -13.85 -0.61
CA LEU A 138 -10.61 -13.52 0.80
C LEU A 138 -9.33 -12.97 1.43
N GLY A 139 -8.18 -13.54 1.08
CA GLY A 139 -6.86 -13.05 1.51
C GLY A 139 -6.64 -11.60 1.11
N LEU A 140 -7.04 -11.21 -0.10
CA LEU A 140 -7.00 -9.83 -0.55
C LEU A 140 -7.89 -8.90 0.30
N TRP A 141 -9.15 -9.26 0.54
CA TRP A 141 -10.02 -8.40 1.36
C TRP A 141 -9.50 -8.26 2.79
N LEU A 142 -8.94 -9.34 3.35
CA LEU A 142 -8.27 -9.29 4.65
C LEU A 142 -6.96 -8.50 4.60
N SER A 143 -6.23 -8.50 3.49
CA SER A 143 -5.00 -7.73 3.32
C SER A 143 -5.25 -6.23 3.27
N ILE A 144 -6.43 -5.81 2.82
CA ILE A 144 -6.86 -4.40 2.91
C ILE A 144 -7.04 -4.01 4.38
N VAL A 145 -7.73 -4.82 5.17
CA VAL A 145 -7.96 -4.55 6.60
C VAL A 145 -6.65 -4.57 7.39
N THR A 146 -5.90 -5.66 7.28
CA THR A 146 -4.62 -5.85 8.00
C THR A 146 -3.55 -4.89 7.52
N GLY A 147 -3.45 -4.65 6.21
CA GLY A 147 -2.58 -3.63 5.62
C GLY A 147 -2.90 -2.23 6.14
N SER A 148 -4.18 -1.85 6.20
CA SER A 148 -4.61 -0.55 6.74
C SER A 148 -4.24 -0.41 8.21
N ILE A 149 -4.53 -1.41 9.04
CA ILE A 149 -4.25 -1.34 10.48
C ILE A 149 -2.74 -1.25 10.71
N VAL A 150 -1.94 -2.14 10.13
CA VAL A 150 -0.49 -2.19 10.39
C VAL A 150 0.22 -0.94 9.88
N SER A 151 -0.05 -0.53 8.63
CA SER A 151 0.59 0.65 8.05
C SER A 151 0.16 1.95 8.74
N PHE A 152 -1.13 2.09 9.08
CA PHE A 152 -1.60 3.28 9.78
C PHE A 152 -1.10 3.34 11.23
N VAL A 153 -1.06 2.22 11.96
CA VAL A 153 -0.53 2.20 13.34
C VAL A 153 0.94 2.61 13.35
N TYR A 154 1.75 2.12 12.41
CA TYR A 154 3.13 2.59 12.28
C TYR A 154 3.18 4.10 12.02
N HIS A 155 2.40 4.58 11.05
CA HIS A 155 2.39 6.00 10.69
C HIS A 155 1.85 6.90 11.82
N TYR A 156 0.92 6.40 12.61
CA TYR A 156 0.35 7.06 13.78
C TYR A 156 1.45 7.40 14.81
N PHE A 157 2.39 6.47 15.05
CA PHE A 157 3.53 6.73 15.93
C PHE A 157 4.61 7.57 15.23
N GLU A 158 4.97 7.23 13.98
CA GLU A 158 5.99 7.94 13.21
C GLU A 158 5.69 9.45 13.08
N LYS A 159 4.42 9.80 12.83
CA LYS A 159 3.97 11.19 12.66
C LYS A 159 3.37 11.80 13.93
N SER A 160 3.46 11.10 15.05
CA SER A 160 2.94 11.55 16.36
C SER A 160 1.46 11.95 16.33
N TYR A 161 0.62 11.18 15.63
CA TYR A 161 -0.82 11.44 15.53
C TYR A 161 -1.56 11.36 16.86
N TYR A 162 -0.96 10.76 17.89
CA TYR A 162 -1.47 10.80 19.28
C TYR A 162 -1.55 12.20 19.89
N LYS A 163 -0.90 13.21 19.27
CA LYS A 163 -0.98 14.62 19.68
C LYS A 163 -2.14 15.36 19.02
N PHE A 164 -2.80 14.76 18.04
CA PHE A 164 -3.87 15.39 17.26
C PHE A 164 -5.24 14.98 17.80
N ASP A 165 -6.26 15.73 17.40
CA ASP A 165 -7.64 15.41 17.75
C ASP A 165 -8.02 14.01 17.24
N PHE A 166 -8.70 13.24 18.09
CA PHE A 166 -9.09 11.87 17.77
C PHE A 166 -9.95 11.78 16.51
N ALA A 167 -10.90 12.69 16.32
CA ALA A 167 -11.77 12.67 15.16
C ALA A 167 -11.00 13.00 13.87
N TYR A 168 -10.00 13.89 13.94
CA TYR A 168 -9.12 14.16 12.81
C TYR A 168 -8.31 12.92 12.41
N VAL A 169 -7.70 12.23 13.38
CA VAL A 169 -6.97 10.98 13.13
C VAL A 169 -7.89 9.90 12.56
N MET A 170 -9.13 9.80 13.05
CA MET A 170 -10.10 8.83 12.53
C MET A 170 -10.47 9.12 11.08
N ILE A 171 -10.61 10.40 10.69
CA ILE A 171 -10.81 10.79 9.29
C ILE A 171 -9.61 10.35 8.43
N LEU A 172 -8.38 10.59 8.89
CA LEU A 172 -7.19 10.13 8.19
C LEU A 172 -7.17 8.61 8.03
N PHE A 173 -7.54 7.86 9.07
CA PHE A 173 -7.64 6.40 9.00
C PHE A 173 -8.68 5.94 7.97
N LEU A 174 -9.83 6.59 7.89
CA LEU A 174 -10.86 6.28 6.90
C LEU A 174 -10.37 6.55 5.47
N ILE A 175 -9.72 7.68 5.23
CA ILE A 175 -9.13 8.02 3.93
C ILE A 175 -8.04 6.98 3.56
N TRP A 176 -7.20 6.61 4.54
CA TRP A 176 -6.15 5.61 4.40
C TRP A 176 -6.71 4.24 4.00
N PHE A 177 -7.73 3.78 4.72
CA PHE A 177 -8.43 2.53 4.42
C PHE A 177 -9.07 2.57 3.02
N LEU A 178 -9.73 3.67 2.65
CA LEU A 178 -10.33 3.83 1.33
C LEU A 178 -9.28 3.83 0.22
N SER A 179 -8.11 4.43 0.44
CA SER A 179 -6.99 4.39 -0.50
C SER A 179 -6.55 2.95 -0.77
N ILE A 180 -6.28 2.18 0.29
CA ILE A 180 -5.87 0.77 0.17
C ILE A 180 -6.97 -0.07 -0.49
N LEU A 181 -8.23 0.17 -0.13
CA LEU A 181 -9.38 -0.50 -0.73
C LEU A 181 -9.44 -0.28 -2.25
N ILE A 182 -9.25 0.96 -2.70
CA ILE A 182 -9.34 1.33 -4.11
C ILE A 182 -8.15 0.80 -4.89
N PHE A 183 -6.92 1.08 -4.45
CA PHE A 183 -5.72 0.78 -5.22
C PHE A 183 -5.21 -0.65 -4.99
N ALA A 184 -4.87 -1.00 -3.75
CA ALA A 184 -4.34 -2.32 -3.40
C ALA A 184 -5.43 -3.41 -3.29
N GLY A 185 -6.71 -3.05 -3.46
CA GLY A 185 -7.85 -3.95 -3.47
C GLY A 185 -8.52 -4.06 -4.83
N LEU A 186 -9.30 -3.04 -5.20
CA LEU A 186 -10.11 -3.05 -6.41
C LEU A 186 -9.26 -3.00 -7.69
N MET A 187 -8.26 -2.12 -7.75
CA MET A 187 -7.40 -2.01 -8.93
C MET A 187 -6.58 -3.30 -9.13
N ASP A 188 -6.00 -3.86 -8.07
CA ASP A 188 -5.31 -5.15 -8.14
C ASP A 188 -6.22 -6.29 -8.60
N LEU A 189 -7.49 -6.31 -8.18
CA LEU A 189 -8.47 -7.27 -8.73
C LEU A 189 -8.71 -7.08 -10.22
N ILE A 190 -8.77 -5.84 -10.70
CA ILE A 190 -8.94 -5.54 -12.12
C ILE A 190 -7.71 -6.02 -12.88
N ILE A 191 -6.51 -5.66 -12.44
CA ILE A 191 -5.24 -6.08 -13.04
C ILE A 191 -5.17 -7.61 -13.09
N PHE A 192 -5.45 -8.29 -11.98
CA PHE A 192 -5.45 -9.74 -11.91
C PHE A 192 -6.44 -10.38 -12.89
N LYS A 193 -7.66 -9.83 -13.01
CA LYS A 193 -8.65 -10.32 -13.98
C LYS A 193 -8.19 -10.11 -15.42
N VAL A 194 -7.56 -8.97 -15.74
CA VAL A 194 -7.02 -8.69 -17.08
C VAL A 194 -5.90 -9.69 -17.42
N LEU A 195 -4.96 -9.91 -16.51
CA LEU A 195 -3.88 -10.89 -16.69
C LEU A 195 -4.43 -12.31 -16.90
N LYS A 196 -5.49 -12.68 -16.17
CA LYS A 196 -6.15 -13.98 -16.34
C LYS A 196 -6.83 -14.10 -17.71
N LYS A 197 -7.52 -13.05 -18.18
CA LYS A 197 -8.12 -13.01 -19.52
C LYS A 197 -7.06 -13.11 -20.62
N ALA A 198 -5.90 -12.50 -20.42
CA ALA A 198 -4.75 -12.59 -21.31
C ALA A 198 -4.01 -13.94 -21.26
N LYS A 199 -4.46 -14.89 -20.42
CA LYS A 199 -3.83 -16.21 -20.20
C LYS A 199 -2.38 -16.16 -19.70
N LEU A 200 -1.97 -15.02 -19.11
CA LEU A 200 -0.64 -14.85 -18.52
C LEU A 200 -0.55 -15.46 -17.11
N VAL A 201 -1.68 -15.62 -16.43
CA VAL A 201 -1.78 -16.20 -15.07
C VAL A 201 -2.96 -17.18 -14.97
N LYS A 202 -2.83 -18.20 -14.09
CA LYS A 202 -3.82 -19.28 -13.91
C LYS A 202 -4.88 -18.98 -12.83
#